data_AF-A0A195ETQ0-F1
#
_entry.id   AF-A0A195ETQ0-F1
#
_cell.length_a   1.000
_cell.length_b   1.000
_cell.length_c   1.000
_cell.angle_alpha   90.00
_cell.angle_beta   90.00
_cell.angle_gamma   90.00
#
_symmetry.space_group_name_H-M   'P 1'
#
loop_
_entity.id
_entity.type
_entity.pdbx_description
1 polymer ?
#
loop_
_entity_poly.entity_id
_entity_poly.type
_entity_poly.pdbx_seq_one_letter_code
_entity_poly.pdbx_strand_id
1 'polypeptide(L)'
;MFKNHNSQPQLFNVNRKPSQPKRRKKITLVFDEEKRREFLGGFRKRKLERKRKAQEQLQQQLKEERKKIKQEVRERYKKSLSNQVVPELEELLSQQEFDLGSHTVSVLELNVADLKEGKKWIGENKIVEEKEEQESDKSCNDDDGDEIVGMSLQEKYKNQVQPKSKPNSHEIKSAKELKQEIKKAALKHIKKSKIFQQKQRLEQQKNKKQSKQKLQKAQGIVHKRGKRSKKKSKR
;
A
#
# COMPACT_ATOMS: atom_id res chain seq x y z
N MET A 1 -1.48 -39.38 7.18
CA MET A 1 -1.35 -39.91 5.80
C MET A 1 -2.47 -39.31 4.95
N PHE A 2 -2.16 -38.38 4.04
CA PHE A 2 -3.15 -37.75 3.16
C PHE A 2 -3.09 -38.38 1.77
N LYS A 3 -4.18 -39.01 1.33
CA LYS A 3 -4.30 -39.60 -0.02
C LYS A 3 -4.65 -38.50 -1.02
N ASN A 4 -3.70 -38.16 -1.90
CA ASN A 4 -3.92 -37.28 -3.03
C ASN A 4 -4.72 -38.03 -4.12
N HIS A 5 -5.95 -37.61 -4.37
CA HIS A 5 -6.72 -38.06 -5.53
C HIS A 5 -6.37 -37.19 -6.74
N ASN A 6 -5.38 -37.62 -7.51
CA ASN A 6 -5.05 -37.06 -8.81
C ASN A 6 -6.01 -37.66 -9.86
N SER A 7 -7.14 -37.00 -10.13
CA SER A 7 -8.06 -37.41 -11.19
C SER A 7 -7.66 -36.79 -12.52
N GLN A 8 -6.87 -37.49 -13.31
CA GLN A 8 -6.62 -37.10 -14.70
C GLN A 8 -7.87 -37.42 -15.56
N PRO A 9 -8.26 -36.56 -16.52
CA PRO A 9 -9.38 -36.83 -17.39
C PRO A 9 -9.02 -37.97 -18.36
N GLN A 10 -9.79 -39.07 -18.32
CA GLN A 10 -9.59 -40.17 -19.24
C GLN A 10 -10.03 -39.76 -20.65
N LEU A 11 -9.13 -39.90 -21.63
CA LEU A 11 -9.44 -39.69 -23.04
C LEU A 11 -10.41 -40.78 -23.53
N PHE A 12 -11.50 -40.37 -24.16
CA PHE A 12 -12.52 -41.29 -24.67
C PHE A 12 -12.05 -41.91 -25.99
N ASN A 13 -11.95 -43.24 -26.04
CA ASN A 13 -11.63 -43.97 -27.26
C ASN A 13 -12.79 -43.88 -28.27
N VAL A 14 -12.57 -43.13 -29.36
CA VAL A 14 -13.54 -42.83 -30.42
C VAL A 14 -13.88 -44.03 -31.33
N ASN A 15 -13.09 -45.11 -31.31
CA ASN A 15 -13.29 -46.31 -32.14
C ASN A 15 -13.99 -47.48 -31.41
N ARG A 16 -14.78 -47.23 -30.36
CA ARG A 16 -15.57 -48.29 -29.70
C ARG A 16 -16.87 -48.55 -30.47
N LYS A 17 -17.05 -49.78 -30.95
CA LYS A 17 -18.36 -50.25 -31.45
C LYS A 17 -19.42 -50.08 -30.33
N PRO A 18 -20.59 -49.48 -30.60
CA PRO A 18 -21.61 -49.29 -29.59
C PRO A 18 -22.10 -50.66 -29.09
N SER A 19 -21.67 -51.02 -27.88
CA SER A 19 -22.19 -52.19 -27.18
C SER A 19 -23.67 -51.95 -26.86
N GLN A 20 -24.50 -52.99 -27.01
CA GLN A 20 -25.90 -53.00 -26.59
C GLN A 20 -26.03 -52.31 -25.22
N PRO A 21 -26.93 -51.31 -25.06
CA PRO A 21 -27.01 -50.53 -23.85
C PRO A 21 -27.30 -51.45 -22.66
N LYS A 22 -26.32 -51.57 -21.75
CA LYS A 22 -26.50 -52.34 -20.50
C LYS A 22 -27.75 -51.82 -19.80
N ARG A 23 -28.73 -52.71 -19.55
CA ARG A 23 -29.99 -52.37 -18.88
C ARG A 23 -29.66 -51.66 -17.57
N ARG A 24 -30.01 -50.37 -17.47
CA ARG A 24 -29.76 -49.57 -16.26
C ARG A 24 -30.55 -50.18 -15.12
N LYS A 25 -29.88 -50.52 -14.03
CA LYS A 25 -30.54 -50.99 -12.81
C LYS A 25 -31.47 -49.89 -12.29
N LYS A 26 -32.66 -50.26 -11.83
CA LYS A 26 -33.61 -49.32 -11.22
C LYS A 26 -32.98 -48.74 -9.96
N ILE A 27 -33.02 -47.40 -9.82
CA ILE A 27 -32.55 -46.70 -8.62
C ILE A 27 -33.78 -46.34 -7.81
N THR A 28 -33.90 -46.90 -6.62
CA THR A 28 -34.98 -46.56 -5.68
C THR A 28 -34.53 -45.33 -4.89
N LEU A 29 -35.18 -44.20 -5.13
CA LEU A 29 -35.00 -42.99 -4.33
C LEU A 29 -35.92 -43.08 -3.11
N VAL A 30 -35.36 -43.42 -1.96
CA VAL A 30 -36.04 -43.37 -0.66
C VAL A 30 -35.57 -42.15 0.08
N PHE A 31 -36.51 -41.38 0.65
CA PHE A 31 -36.16 -40.23 1.47
C PHE A 31 -35.84 -40.70 2.89
N ASP A 32 -34.63 -40.39 3.35
CA ASP A 32 -34.31 -40.49 4.78
C ASP A 32 -35.11 -39.41 5.53
N GLU A 33 -36.09 -39.82 6.32
CA GLU A 33 -36.95 -38.88 7.05
C GLU A 33 -36.15 -37.97 7.99
N GLU A 34 -35.06 -38.47 8.57
CA GLU A 34 -34.17 -37.70 9.43
C GLU A 34 -33.46 -36.57 8.66
N LYS A 35 -32.91 -36.88 7.48
CA LYS A 35 -32.32 -35.85 6.60
C LYS A 35 -33.37 -34.88 6.11
N ARG A 36 -34.62 -35.32 5.88
CA ARG A 36 -35.75 -34.45 5.55
C ARG A 36 -36.08 -33.49 6.70
N ARG A 37 -36.16 -34.00 7.94
CA ARG A 37 -36.38 -33.18 9.15
C ARG A 37 -35.26 -32.18 9.36
N GLU A 38 -34.00 -32.59 9.20
CA GLU A 38 -32.86 -31.69 9.30
C GLU A 38 -32.83 -30.66 8.16
N PHE A 39 -33.18 -31.04 6.94
CA PHE A 39 -33.25 -30.11 5.82
C PHE A 39 -34.36 -29.07 6.03
N LEU A 40 -35.55 -29.49 6.47
CA LEU A 40 -36.68 -28.59 6.71
C LEU A 40 -36.52 -27.74 7.98
N GLY A 41 -35.95 -28.28 9.07
CA GLY A 41 -35.69 -27.52 10.30
C GLY A 41 -34.39 -26.73 10.29
N GLY A 42 -33.43 -27.11 9.45
CA GLY A 42 -32.05 -26.62 9.44
C GLY A 42 -31.82 -25.28 8.75
N PHE A 43 -32.86 -24.53 8.36
CA PHE A 43 -32.68 -23.23 7.70
C PHE A 43 -31.85 -22.24 8.53
N ARG A 44 -32.07 -22.21 9.85
CA ARG A 44 -31.26 -21.37 10.75
C ARG A 44 -29.80 -21.81 10.79
N LYS A 45 -29.54 -23.13 10.87
CA LYS A 45 -28.20 -23.72 10.83
C LYS A 45 -27.48 -23.29 9.54
N ARG A 46 -28.08 -23.55 8.37
CA ARG A 46 -27.54 -23.16 7.05
C ARG A 46 -27.34 -21.65 6.89
N LYS A 47 -28.23 -20.83 7.47
CA LYS A 47 -28.07 -19.35 7.46
C LYS A 47 -26.88 -18.92 8.30
N LEU A 48 -26.64 -19.56 9.44
CA LEU A 48 -25.47 -19.30 10.27
C LEU A 48 -24.18 -19.79 9.61
N GLU A 49 -24.19 -20.98 9.02
CA GLU A 49 -23.06 -21.53 8.26
C GLU A 49 -22.67 -20.62 7.09
N ARG A 50 -23.64 -20.19 6.26
CA ARG A 50 -23.36 -19.23 5.18
C ARG A 50 -22.75 -17.93 5.69
N LYS A 51 -23.23 -17.42 6.83
CA LYS A 51 -22.65 -16.24 7.49
C LYS A 51 -21.22 -16.49 7.98
N ARG A 52 -20.95 -17.64 8.60
CA ARG A 52 -19.62 -18.03 9.08
C ARG A 52 -18.65 -18.19 7.91
N LYS A 53 -19.04 -18.94 6.87
CA LYS A 53 -18.26 -19.12 5.64
C LYS A 53 -17.90 -17.78 4.98
N ALA A 54 -18.84 -16.85 4.87
CA ALA A 54 -18.57 -15.52 4.33
C ALA A 54 -17.59 -14.71 5.21
N GLN A 55 -17.67 -14.85 6.53
CA GLN A 55 -16.72 -14.21 7.46
C GLN A 55 -15.33 -14.82 7.36
N GLU A 56 -15.22 -16.14 7.29
CA GLU A 56 -13.95 -16.86 7.15
C GLU A 56 -13.27 -16.52 5.82
N GLN A 57 -14.02 -16.51 4.71
CA GLN A 57 -13.52 -16.09 3.40
C GLN A 57 -12.98 -14.66 3.44
N LEU A 58 -13.72 -13.72 4.04
CA LEU A 58 -13.25 -12.33 4.20
C LEU A 58 -11.97 -12.26 5.05
N GLN A 59 -11.86 -13.07 6.11
CA GLN A 59 -10.66 -13.12 6.94
C GLN A 59 -9.45 -13.72 6.21
N GLN A 60 -9.65 -14.78 5.43
CA GLN A 60 -8.62 -15.40 4.60
C GLN A 60 -8.10 -14.39 3.57
N GLN A 61 -9.01 -13.73 2.85
CA GLN A 61 -8.67 -12.65 1.92
C GLN A 61 -7.87 -11.53 2.59
N LEU A 62 -8.28 -11.07 3.78
CA LEU A 62 -7.51 -10.05 4.53
C LEU A 62 -6.10 -10.53 4.93
N LYS A 63 -5.94 -11.82 5.26
CA LYS A 63 -4.63 -12.39 5.60
C LYS A 63 -3.73 -12.46 4.37
N GLU A 64 -4.27 -12.92 3.25
CA GLU A 64 -3.55 -13.00 1.97
C GLU A 64 -3.14 -11.62 1.47
N GLU A 65 -4.05 -10.65 1.45
CA GLU A 65 -3.75 -9.26 1.09
C GLU A 65 -2.65 -8.66 1.96
N ARG A 66 -2.70 -8.87 3.28
CA ARG A 66 -1.65 -8.40 4.19
C ARG A 66 -0.29 -9.03 3.89
N LYS A 67 -0.26 -10.31 3.51
CA LYS A 67 0.98 -11.00 3.14
C LYS A 67 1.52 -10.43 1.83
N LYS A 68 0.67 -10.34 0.79
CA LYS A 68 1.02 -9.78 -0.52
C LYS A 68 1.56 -8.35 -0.42
N ILE A 69 0.85 -7.46 0.27
CA ILE A 69 1.28 -6.06 0.42
C ILE A 69 2.61 -5.96 1.19
N LYS A 70 2.82 -6.78 2.22
CA LYS A 70 4.09 -6.78 2.95
C LYS A 70 5.25 -7.26 2.08
N GLN A 71 5.03 -8.28 1.26
CA GLN A 71 6.02 -8.78 0.31
C GLN A 71 6.32 -7.72 -0.75
N GLU A 72 5.29 -7.17 -1.39
CA GLU A 72 5.42 -6.14 -2.42
C GLU A 72 6.18 -4.90 -1.90
N VAL A 73 5.85 -4.41 -0.69
CA VAL A 73 6.55 -3.25 -0.11
C VAL A 73 8.01 -3.58 0.21
N ARG A 74 8.31 -4.79 0.68
CA ARG A 74 9.69 -5.22 0.91
C ARG A 74 10.47 -5.34 -0.40
N GLU A 75 9.87 -5.90 -1.44
CA GLU A 75 10.47 -6.03 -2.77
C GLU A 75 10.70 -4.66 -3.41
N ARG A 76 9.71 -3.76 -3.36
CA ARG A 76 9.87 -2.37 -3.81
C ARG A 76 11.03 -1.70 -3.08
N TYR A 77 11.10 -1.86 -1.75
CA TYR A 77 12.19 -1.30 -0.96
C TYR A 77 13.55 -1.91 -1.34
N LYS A 78 13.64 -3.23 -1.52
CA LYS A 78 14.87 -3.91 -1.98
C LYS A 78 15.31 -3.41 -3.36
N LYS A 79 14.38 -3.21 -4.29
CA LYS A 79 14.64 -2.64 -5.62
C LYS A 79 15.09 -1.18 -5.55
N SER A 80 14.51 -0.38 -4.66
CA SER A 80 14.97 0.98 -4.45
C SER A 80 16.38 1.04 -3.86
N LEU A 81 16.74 0.12 -2.97
CA LEU A 81 18.10 0.02 -2.43
C LEU A 81 19.11 -0.49 -3.46
N SER A 82 18.75 -1.46 -4.32
CA SER A 82 19.68 -1.95 -5.35
C SER A 82 20.04 -0.91 -6.40
N ASN A 83 19.16 0.08 -6.60
CA ASN A 83 19.37 1.15 -7.57
C ASN A 83 20.08 2.37 -6.96
N GLN A 84 20.36 2.35 -5.65
CA GLN A 84 21.19 3.38 -5.02
C GLN A 84 22.66 3.00 -5.23
N VAL A 85 23.33 3.74 -6.11
CA VAL A 85 24.78 3.67 -6.25
C VAL A 85 25.38 4.22 -4.96
N VAL A 86 26.18 3.40 -4.28
CA VAL A 86 26.91 3.82 -3.09
C VAL A 86 28.15 4.56 -3.59
N PRO A 87 28.35 5.85 -3.27
CA PRO A 87 29.45 6.66 -3.83
C PRO A 87 30.82 6.03 -3.61
N GLU A 88 31.05 5.44 -2.44
CA GLU A 88 32.30 4.74 -2.10
C GLU A 88 32.56 3.51 -3.01
N LEU A 89 31.52 2.79 -3.44
CA LEU A 89 31.68 1.66 -4.36
C LEU A 89 31.87 2.12 -5.81
N GLU A 90 31.32 3.27 -6.17
CA GLU A 90 31.51 3.88 -7.49
C GLU A 90 32.95 4.37 -7.66
N GLU A 91 33.52 5.04 -6.66
CA GLU A 91 34.94 5.41 -6.64
C GLU A 91 35.85 4.18 -6.76
N LEU A 92 35.57 3.10 -6.03
CA LEU A 92 36.36 1.88 -6.12
C LEU A 92 36.22 1.15 -7.47
N LEU A 93 35.05 1.18 -8.09
CA LEU A 93 34.83 0.61 -9.42
C LEU A 93 35.47 1.45 -10.53
N SER A 94 35.58 2.77 -10.33
CA SER A 94 36.29 3.66 -11.26
C SER A 94 37.82 3.50 -11.21
N GLN A 95 38.37 3.04 -10.08
CA GLN A 95 39.79 2.72 -9.95
C GLN A 95 40.07 1.39 -10.67
N GLN A 96 40.33 1.47 -11.97
CA GLN A 96 40.70 0.31 -12.76
C GLN A 96 42.22 0.11 -12.71
N GLU A 97 42.64 -0.98 -12.07
CA GLU A 97 44.04 -1.40 -12.01
C GLU A 97 44.38 -2.20 -13.27
N PHE A 98 45.41 -1.76 -14.00
CA PHE A 98 45.95 -2.45 -15.16
C PHE A 98 47.32 -3.03 -14.80
N ASP A 99 47.45 -4.35 -14.89
CA ASP A 99 48.72 -5.05 -14.72
C ASP A 99 49.44 -5.17 -16.07
N LEU A 100 50.56 -4.47 -16.20
CA LEU A 100 51.40 -4.46 -17.41
C LEU A 100 52.57 -5.45 -17.31
N GLY A 101 52.55 -6.37 -16.34
CA GLY A 101 53.53 -7.44 -16.17
C GLY A 101 54.85 -7.00 -15.54
N SER A 102 55.28 -5.74 -15.70
CA SER A 102 56.38 -5.16 -14.93
C SER A 102 55.89 -4.33 -13.74
N HIS A 103 54.84 -3.54 -13.93
CA HIS A 103 54.30 -2.59 -12.95
C HIS A 103 52.77 -2.50 -13.09
N THR A 104 52.09 -2.27 -11.97
CA THR A 104 50.64 -2.01 -11.91
C THR A 104 50.36 -0.52 -11.91
N VAL A 105 49.45 -0.07 -12.79
CA VAL A 105 49.04 1.34 -12.88
C VAL A 105 47.54 1.45 -12.61
N SER A 106 47.13 2.37 -11.74
CA SER A 106 45.74 2.72 -11.50
C SER A 106 45.40 4.01 -12.27
N VAL A 107 44.37 3.95 -13.11
CA VAL A 107 43.88 5.11 -13.86
C VAL A 107 42.71 5.71 -13.09
N LEU A 108 42.84 6.97 -12.67
CA LEU A 108 41.82 7.71 -11.92
C LEU A 108 41.47 8.99 -12.69
N GLU A 109 40.19 9.16 -13.03
CA GLU A 109 39.69 10.38 -13.68
C GLU A 109 39.61 11.53 -12.66
N LEU A 110 40.53 12.50 -12.75
CA LEU A 110 40.58 13.65 -11.85
C LEU A 110 39.88 14.85 -12.48
N ASN A 111 39.03 15.51 -11.69
CA ASN A 111 38.38 16.74 -12.10
C ASN A 111 39.33 17.95 -11.90
N VAL A 112 39.41 18.84 -12.88
CA VAL A 112 40.37 19.96 -12.88
C VAL A 112 40.07 20.95 -11.74
N ALA A 113 38.82 21.02 -11.27
CA ALA A 113 38.43 21.86 -10.14
C ALA A 113 39.05 21.38 -8.80
N ASP A 114 39.03 20.07 -8.54
CA ASP A 114 39.55 19.49 -7.29
C ASP A 114 41.09 19.61 -7.21
N LEU A 115 41.75 19.56 -8.37
CA LEU A 115 43.18 19.80 -8.48
C LEU A 115 43.55 21.25 -8.16
N LYS A 116 42.70 22.22 -8.52
CA LYS A 116 42.91 23.65 -8.24
C LYS A 116 42.74 23.99 -6.76
N GLU A 117 41.87 23.28 -6.03
CA GLU A 117 41.73 23.44 -4.57
C GLU A 117 42.94 22.87 -3.81
N GLY A 118 43.54 21.80 -4.30
CA GLY A 118 44.81 21.30 -3.78
C GLY A 118 46.00 22.17 -4.23
N LYS A 119 47.00 22.36 -3.36
CA LYS A 119 48.32 22.95 -3.72
C LYS A 119 49.13 22.15 -4.77
N LYS A 120 48.48 21.23 -5.50
CA LYS A 120 49.05 20.35 -6.51
C LYS A 120 48.90 20.93 -7.93
N TRP A 121 48.04 21.93 -8.12
CA TRP A 121 47.94 22.66 -9.38
C TRP A 121 48.99 23.77 -9.44
N ILE A 122 50.03 23.56 -10.25
CA ILE A 122 50.93 24.62 -10.70
C ILE A 122 50.11 25.45 -11.68
N GLY A 123 49.73 26.66 -11.26
CA GLY A 123 48.82 27.56 -11.98
C GLY A 123 49.25 27.87 -13.42
N GLU A 124 48.36 28.55 -14.15
CA GLU A 124 48.69 29.07 -15.48
C GLU A 124 49.86 30.07 -15.37
N ASN A 125 50.92 29.87 -16.18
CA ASN A 125 52.01 30.83 -16.31
C ASN A 125 51.47 32.12 -16.95
N LYS A 126 50.95 33.04 -16.13
CA LYS A 126 50.51 34.36 -16.58
C LYS A 126 51.68 35.33 -16.51
N ILE A 127 52.07 35.83 -17.67
CA ILE A 127 52.90 37.03 -17.77
C ILE A 127 51.99 38.20 -17.35
N VAL A 128 52.43 38.97 -16.37
CA VAL A 128 51.67 40.11 -15.83
C VAL A 128 51.65 41.20 -16.88
N GLU A 129 50.50 41.41 -17.51
CA GLU A 129 50.15 42.66 -18.19
C GLU A 129 48.90 43.22 -17.49
N GLU A 130 49.09 44.36 -16.83
CA GLU A 130 48.07 45.10 -16.10
C GLU A 130 47.05 45.71 -17.08
N LYS A 131 45.74 45.48 -16.87
CA LYS A 131 44.67 46.46 -17.14
C LYS A 131 43.29 46.01 -16.63
N GLU A 132 42.93 46.64 -15.51
CA GLU A 132 41.66 47.28 -15.11
C GLU A 132 40.31 46.55 -15.24
N GLU A 133 39.68 46.43 -14.07
CA GLU A 133 38.32 45.98 -13.78
C GLU A 133 37.27 47.03 -14.15
N GLN A 134 36.08 46.61 -14.58
CA GLN A 134 34.85 47.38 -14.43
C GLN A 134 33.72 46.45 -13.98
N GLU A 135 33.30 46.63 -12.73
CA GLU A 135 32.01 46.17 -12.21
C GLU A 135 30.91 47.17 -12.62
N SER A 136 29.69 46.69 -12.90
CA SER A 136 28.50 47.55 -12.88
C SER A 136 27.28 46.79 -12.37
N ASP A 137 26.66 47.42 -11.38
CA ASP A 137 25.66 46.93 -10.45
C ASP A 137 24.26 46.55 -11.00
N LYS A 138 23.57 45.79 -10.14
CA LYS A 138 22.16 45.38 -10.18
C LYS A 138 21.21 46.58 -10.01
N SER A 139 20.01 46.51 -10.59
CA SER A 139 18.84 47.20 -10.04
C SER A 139 17.59 46.30 -9.99
N CYS A 140 16.86 46.48 -8.89
CA CYS A 140 15.59 45.89 -8.50
C CYS A 140 14.43 46.80 -8.91
N ASN A 141 13.24 46.22 -9.15
CA ASN A 141 11.99 46.98 -9.14
C ASN A 141 10.96 46.18 -8.33
N ASP A 142 10.59 46.75 -7.19
CA ASP A 142 9.40 46.44 -6.41
C ASP A 142 8.20 47.14 -7.09
N ASP A 143 7.06 46.47 -7.19
CA ASP A 143 5.79 47.09 -7.55
C ASP A 143 4.70 46.58 -6.60
N ASP A 144 4.27 47.50 -5.74
CA ASP A 144 3.23 47.38 -4.74
C ASP A 144 1.85 47.46 -5.40
N GLY A 145 0.97 46.51 -5.07
CA GLY A 145 -0.44 46.52 -5.47
C GLY A 145 -1.33 46.32 -4.25
N ASP A 146 -1.92 47.41 -3.77
CA ASP A 146 -2.85 47.47 -2.64
C ASP A 146 -4.07 46.53 -2.81
N GLU A 147 -4.25 45.58 -1.88
CA GLU A 147 -5.43 44.72 -1.80
C GLU A 147 -6.45 45.27 -0.79
N ILE A 148 -7.64 45.63 -1.27
CA ILE A 148 -8.75 46.15 -0.46
C ILE A 148 -9.33 45.04 0.43
N VAL A 149 -9.25 45.22 1.75
CA VAL A 149 -9.73 44.26 2.74
C VAL A 149 -11.26 44.16 2.73
N GLY A 150 -11.80 42.97 2.43
CA GLY A 150 -13.21 42.61 2.73
C GLY A 150 -14.01 41.92 1.62
N MET A 151 -13.47 41.77 0.40
CA MET A 151 -14.20 41.22 -0.75
C MET A 151 -13.52 40.01 -1.44
N SER A 152 -12.61 39.30 -0.75
CA SER A 152 -11.99 38.11 -1.32
C SER A 152 -12.95 36.90 -1.30
N LEU A 153 -13.49 36.59 -2.48
CA LEU A 153 -14.13 35.31 -2.75
C LEU A 153 -13.04 34.22 -2.69
N GLN A 154 -13.02 33.43 -1.61
CA GLN A 154 -12.20 32.21 -1.58
C GLN A 154 -12.82 31.15 -2.51
N GLU A 155 -12.62 31.33 -3.81
CA GLU A 155 -12.67 30.22 -4.74
C GLU A 155 -11.61 29.22 -4.31
N LYS A 156 -12.06 28.05 -3.83
CA LYS A 156 -11.15 26.92 -3.62
C LYS A 156 -10.77 26.36 -4.97
N TYR A 157 -9.89 27.06 -5.67
CA TYR A 157 -9.04 26.47 -6.68
C TYR A 157 -8.32 25.31 -6.00
N LYS A 158 -8.55 24.11 -6.52
CA LYS A 158 -7.74 22.96 -6.19
C LYS A 158 -6.36 23.30 -6.71
N ASN A 159 -5.51 23.85 -5.84
CA ASN A 159 -4.09 23.86 -6.07
C ASN A 159 -3.71 22.41 -6.35
N GLN A 160 -3.43 22.10 -7.62
CA GLN A 160 -2.56 21.00 -7.96
C GLN A 160 -1.24 21.34 -7.28
N VAL A 161 -1.12 20.89 -6.04
CA VAL A 161 0.17 20.73 -5.39
C VAL A 161 0.87 19.71 -6.26
N GLN A 162 1.62 20.20 -7.25
CA GLN A 162 2.79 19.52 -7.76
C GLN A 162 3.49 18.95 -6.52
N PRO A 163 3.68 17.62 -6.43
CA PRO A 163 4.42 17.08 -5.31
C PRO A 163 5.81 17.71 -5.39
N LYS A 164 6.07 18.71 -4.52
CA LYS A 164 7.42 19.18 -4.26
C LYS A 164 8.17 17.93 -3.81
N SER A 165 8.90 17.33 -4.74
CA SER A 165 9.94 16.37 -4.47
C SER A 165 10.91 17.10 -3.56
N LYS A 166 10.76 16.89 -2.25
CA LYS A 166 11.77 17.32 -1.30
C LYS A 166 13.11 16.77 -1.80
N PRO A 167 14.18 17.56 -1.76
CA PRO A 167 15.50 17.06 -2.10
C PRO A 167 15.76 15.86 -1.18
N ASN A 168 16.13 14.73 -1.78
CA ASN A 168 16.60 13.56 -1.06
C ASN A 168 17.93 13.95 -0.39
N SER A 169 17.88 14.56 0.80
CA SER A 169 19.01 14.43 1.71
C SER A 169 19.06 12.96 2.08
N HIS A 170 20.01 12.24 1.50
CA HIS A 170 20.28 10.84 1.82
C HIS A 170 20.90 10.74 3.21
N GLU A 171 20.16 11.14 4.24
CA GLU A 171 20.50 10.78 5.60
C GLU A 171 20.32 9.26 5.72
N ILE A 172 21.39 8.58 6.11
CA ILE A 172 21.41 7.14 6.37
C ILE A 172 20.45 6.89 7.54
N LYS A 173 19.18 6.62 7.21
CA LYS A 173 18.14 6.32 8.19
C LYS A 173 18.57 5.12 9.01
N SER A 174 18.43 5.23 10.33
CA SER A 174 18.72 4.11 11.24
C SER A 174 17.90 2.89 10.84
N ALA A 175 18.45 1.68 11.01
CA ALA A 175 17.76 0.43 10.68
C ALA A 175 16.37 0.31 11.33
N LYS A 176 16.15 0.96 12.48
CA LYS A 176 14.84 1.05 13.14
C LYS A 176 13.86 1.91 12.35
N GLU A 177 14.30 3.05 11.86
CA GLU A 177 13.49 4.00 11.07
C GLU A 177 13.08 3.40 9.73
N LEU A 178 14.01 2.69 9.07
CA LEU A 178 13.71 1.95 7.84
C LEU A 178 12.61 0.91 8.05
N LYS A 179 12.70 0.12 9.13
CA LYS A 179 11.65 -0.84 9.50
C LYS A 179 10.31 -0.14 9.78
N GLN A 180 10.33 1.03 10.41
CA GLN A 180 9.11 1.82 10.65
C GLN A 180 8.52 2.36 9.34
N GLU A 181 9.35 2.84 8.42
CA GLU A 181 8.93 3.37 7.13
C GLU A 181 8.30 2.28 6.26
N ILE A 182 8.93 1.10 6.18
CA ILE A 182 8.37 -0.08 5.50
C ILE A 182 7.01 -0.46 6.10
N LYS A 183 6.89 -0.45 7.44
CA LYS A 183 5.61 -0.71 8.13
C LYS A 183 4.56 0.35 7.81
N LYS A 184 4.92 1.64 7.81
CA LYS A 184 4.05 2.77 7.47
C LYS A 184 3.57 2.67 6.02
N ALA A 185 4.47 2.38 5.08
CA ALA A 185 4.15 2.17 3.67
C ALA A 185 3.18 0.99 3.50
N ALA A 186 3.48 -0.17 4.10
CA ALA A 186 2.59 -1.33 4.07
C ALA A 186 1.21 -1.02 4.67
N LEU A 187 1.13 -0.26 5.77
CA LEU A 187 -0.14 0.15 6.36
C LEU A 187 -0.95 1.05 5.41
N LYS A 188 -0.30 1.99 4.71
CA LYS A 188 -0.95 2.86 3.71
C LYS A 188 -1.54 2.02 2.57
N HIS A 189 -0.80 1.06 2.05
CA HIS A 189 -1.29 0.14 1.01
C HIS A 189 -2.44 -0.74 1.52
N ILE A 190 -2.34 -1.30 2.73
CA ILE A 190 -3.42 -2.09 3.34
C ILE A 190 -4.70 -1.26 3.46
N LYS A 191 -4.61 -0.02 3.91
CA LYS A 191 -5.78 0.89 4.05
C LYS A 191 -6.46 1.19 2.71
N LYS A 192 -5.70 1.21 1.61
CA LYS A 192 -6.21 1.43 0.25
C LYS A 192 -6.80 0.17 -0.39
N SER A 193 -6.54 -1.02 0.14
CA SER A 193 -7.04 -2.27 -0.44
C SER A 193 -8.58 -2.37 -0.43
N LYS A 194 -9.16 -2.92 -1.52
CA LYS A 194 -10.62 -3.09 -1.66
C LYS A 194 -11.20 -3.93 -0.53
N ILE A 195 -10.52 -4.99 -0.12
CA ILE A 195 -10.97 -5.92 0.92
C ILE A 195 -11.00 -5.23 2.29
N PHE A 196 -9.99 -4.41 2.60
CA PHE A 196 -9.99 -3.61 3.83
C PHE A 196 -11.09 -2.55 3.84
N GLN A 197 -11.30 -1.86 2.72
CA GLN A 197 -12.39 -0.88 2.59
C GLN A 197 -13.77 -1.54 2.74
N GLN A 198 -13.98 -2.72 2.16
CA GLN A 198 -15.21 -3.50 2.34
C GLN A 198 -15.44 -3.87 3.80
N LYS A 199 -14.40 -4.34 4.52
CA LYS A 199 -14.48 -4.59 5.95
C LYS A 199 -14.89 -3.33 6.73
N GLN A 200 -14.25 -2.20 6.45
CA GLN A 200 -14.54 -0.93 7.12
C GLN A 200 -15.98 -0.46 6.87
N ARG A 201 -16.49 -0.60 5.63
CA ARG A 201 -17.89 -0.29 5.30
C ARG A 201 -18.87 -1.16 6.09
N LEU A 202 -18.63 -2.47 6.18
CA LEU A 202 -19.46 -3.38 6.97
C LEU A 202 -19.46 -3.01 8.46
N GLU A 203 -18.31 -2.63 8.99
CA GLU A 203 -18.16 -2.18 10.39
C GLU A 203 -18.88 -0.86 10.65
N GLN A 204 -18.74 0.12 9.76
CA GLN A 204 -19.48 1.38 9.83
C GLN A 204 -21.00 1.15 9.80
N GLN A 205 -21.49 0.27 8.93
CA GLN A 205 -22.92 -0.07 8.89
C GLN A 205 -23.38 -0.71 10.20
N LYS A 206 -22.59 -1.61 10.80
CA LYS A 206 -22.88 -2.20 12.12
C LYS A 206 -22.92 -1.12 13.20
N ASN A 207 -21.93 -0.23 13.24
CA ASN A 207 -21.84 0.84 14.23
C ASN A 207 -23.00 1.83 14.09
N LYS A 208 -23.38 2.20 12.86
CA LYS A 208 -24.57 3.04 12.60
C LYS A 208 -25.85 2.37 13.11
N LYS A 209 -26.03 1.06 12.88
CA LYS A 209 -27.21 0.32 13.38
C LYS A 209 -27.22 0.25 14.91
N GLN A 210 -26.08 -0.02 15.54
CA GLN A 210 -25.97 -0.07 16.99
C GLN A 210 -26.22 1.30 17.64
N SER A 211 -25.67 2.37 17.05
CA SER A 211 -25.91 3.74 17.50
C SER A 211 -27.41 4.09 17.45
N LYS A 212 -28.08 3.82 16.32
CA LYS A 212 -29.54 4.02 16.19
C LYS A 212 -30.33 3.25 17.24
N GLN A 213 -29.98 1.98 17.48
CA GLN A 213 -30.65 1.18 18.51
C GLN A 213 -30.43 1.73 19.93
N LYS A 214 -29.21 2.17 20.26
CA LYS A 214 -28.90 2.80 21.55
C LYS A 214 -29.69 4.08 21.74
N LEU A 215 -29.76 4.92 20.71
CA LEU A 215 -30.51 6.17 20.71
C LEU A 215 -32.01 5.92 20.91
N GLN A 216 -32.60 4.98 20.16
CA GLN A 216 -34.01 4.59 20.33
C GLN A 216 -34.29 4.03 21.73
N LYS A 217 -33.40 3.20 22.28
CA LYS A 217 -33.54 2.69 23.66
C LYS A 217 -33.48 3.83 24.68
N ALA A 218 -32.55 4.77 24.53
CA ALA A 218 -32.43 5.93 25.41
C ALA A 218 -33.68 6.82 25.35
N GLN A 219 -34.17 7.15 24.15
CA GLN A 219 -35.43 7.89 23.97
C GLN A 219 -36.61 7.15 24.61
N GLY A 220 -36.71 5.83 24.41
CA GLY A 220 -37.75 5.02 25.04
C GLY A 220 -37.72 5.07 26.58
N ILE A 221 -36.53 5.11 27.19
CA ILE A 221 -36.37 5.27 28.64
C ILE A 221 -36.82 6.68 29.09
N VAL A 222 -36.42 7.73 28.37
CA VAL A 222 -36.82 9.12 28.67
C VAL A 222 -38.33 9.29 28.57
N HIS A 223 -38.96 8.79 27.51
CA HIS A 223 -40.42 8.83 27.36
C HIS A 223 -41.15 8.06 28.48
N LYS A 224 -40.62 6.90 28.90
CA LYS A 224 -41.17 6.14 30.05
C LYS A 224 -41.05 6.93 31.36
N ARG A 225 -39.91 7.59 31.60
CA ARG A 225 -39.70 8.43 32.80
C ARG A 225 -40.64 9.64 32.81
N GLY A 226 -40.79 10.35 31.68
CA GLY A 226 -41.71 11.48 31.55
C GLY A 226 -43.20 11.12 31.70
N LYS A 227 -43.62 9.92 31.26
CA LYS A 227 -44.98 9.42 31.52
C LYS A 227 -45.20 9.11 33.00
N ARG A 228 -44.19 8.58 33.70
CA ARG A 228 -44.27 8.28 35.14
C ARG A 228 -44.32 9.56 35.99
N SER A 229 -43.59 10.61 35.63
CA SER A 229 -43.66 11.90 36.36
C SER A 229 -45.01 12.59 36.18
N LYS A 230 -45.54 12.66 34.94
CA LYS A 230 -46.89 13.23 34.67
C LYS A 230 -48.03 12.48 35.34
N LYS A 231 -47.90 11.17 35.58
CA LYS A 231 -48.89 10.38 36.30
C LYS A 231 -48.82 10.61 37.82
N LYS A 232 -47.65 10.96 38.36
CA LYS A 232 -47.47 11.31 39.78
C LYS A 232 -47.95 12.73 40.09
N SER A 233 -47.90 13.67 39.14
CA SER A 233 -48.36 15.05 39.35
C SER A 233 -49.87 15.26 39.13
N LYS A 234 -50.61 14.21 38.78
CA LYS A 234 -52.08 14.22 38.59
C LYS A 234 -52.84 13.50 39.72
N ARG A 235 -52.13 13.04 40.74
CA ARG A 235 -52.66 12.51 41.99
C ARG A 235 -52.35 13.51 43.08
#